data_AF-A0A1U9R209-F1
#
_entry.id   AF-A0A1U9R209-F1
#
_cell.length_a   1.000
_cell.length_b   1.000
_cell.length_c   1.000
_cell.angle_alpha   90.00
_cell.angle_beta   90.00
_cell.angle_gamma   90.00
#
_symmetry.space_group_name_H-M   'P 1'
#
loop_
_entity.id
_entity.type
_entity.pdbx_description
1 polymer ?
#
loop_
_entity_poly.entity_id
_entity_poly.type
_entity_poly.pdbx_seq_one_letter_code
_entity_poly.pdbx_strand_id
1 'polypeptide(L)'
;MSRRTADEQRPATYARDTGGVRVQWLLPVSYRVWRDVGVRGFDAAGVPRPGFRARWAARNAAFCDLMVRTGLRPAEECALTVFEVPWWVLEPGAYVRFWLPQAVAKGTSARWSYVPSGVARDVDDYRRLDRAEVIAQAQEAGRYGRWRRPWVVEDPGRPWARRVGSASRVKAEHLGARERRLLLVEGPGGGHRAAEGAAEFRHLMRVAVSVREGVISSATLLKRLRSGSHKNATYTAFREVGRVIRTVQLLRYLTDAPLRRRVTAATNKVESFNRFSQWVGFGNRGVIADNDPVEQEKAMKFNALLTNAVIFHNALDIAEIVRQLLEEGWEIDPEDLAHISPYLTEHIKRFGEYSTHELGIEPEAYDPKLDVDFAPLREQDLTTAGFTEAA
;
A
#
# COMPACT_ATOMS: atom_id res chain seq x y z
N MET A 1 42.24 -17.59 18.07
CA MET A 1 41.75 -17.99 16.73
C MET A 1 40.34 -17.45 16.54
N SER A 2 40.21 -16.25 15.96
CA SER A 2 38.92 -15.59 15.71
C SER A 2 38.47 -15.90 14.29
N ARG A 3 37.26 -16.49 14.15
CA ARG A 3 36.64 -16.80 12.86
C ARG A 3 36.21 -15.50 12.18
N ARG A 4 36.83 -15.19 11.05
CA ARG A 4 36.34 -14.18 10.08
C ARG A 4 35.00 -14.64 9.52
N THR A 5 33.92 -13.90 9.77
CA THR A 5 32.66 -14.04 9.04
C THR A 5 32.69 -13.19 7.76
N ALA A 6 32.07 -13.74 6.73
CA ALA A 6 32.12 -13.34 5.33
C ALA A 6 31.74 -11.87 5.05
N ASP A 7 32.61 -11.22 4.28
CA ASP A 7 32.33 -10.29 3.18
C ASP A 7 31.12 -9.33 3.36
N GLU A 8 31.34 -8.24 4.10
CA GLU A 8 30.46 -7.07 4.05
C GLU A 8 30.58 -6.37 2.69
N GLN A 9 29.74 -6.74 1.72
CA GLN A 9 29.55 -5.94 0.52
C GLN A 9 28.79 -4.65 0.88
N ARG A 10 29.54 -3.57 1.11
CA ARG A 10 29.02 -2.21 1.27
C ARG A 10 28.95 -1.50 -0.10
N PRO A 11 27.88 -0.75 -0.44
CA PRO A 11 27.82 0.02 -1.69
C PRO A 11 28.77 1.22 -1.70
N ALA A 12 29.23 1.60 -2.90
CA ALA A 12 30.30 2.58 -3.13
C ALA A 12 29.94 4.06 -2.93
N THR A 13 28.69 4.42 -2.61
CA THR A 13 28.26 5.83 -2.59
C THR A 13 27.32 6.15 -1.43
N TYR A 14 27.81 6.96 -0.49
CA TYR A 14 27.03 7.58 0.58
C TYR A 14 26.69 9.02 0.17
N ALA A 15 25.42 9.43 0.26
CA ALA A 15 25.04 10.83 0.11
C ALA A 15 25.32 11.56 1.44
N ARG A 16 26.16 12.61 1.41
CA ARG A 16 26.66 13.27 2.64
C ARG A 16 25.64 14.15 3.37
N ASP A 17 24.46 14.40 2.81
CA ASP A 17 23.59 15.50 3.26
C ASP A 17 22.14 15.12 3.59
N THR A 18 21.90 13.94 4.17
CA THR A 18 20.56 13.61 4.73
C THR A 18 20.64 13.39 6.23
N GLY A 19 20.31 14.42 7.00
CA GLY A 19 20.07 14.29 8.44
C GLY A 19 19.02 13.22 8.69
N GLY A 20 19.40 12.18 9.44
CA GLY A 20 18.51 11.24 10.12
C GLY A 20 17.64 10.29 9.28
N VAL A 21 17.53 10.44 7.96
CA VAL A 21 16.71 9.52 7.15
C VAL A 21 17.44 8.20 7.02
N ARG A 22 16.93 7.17 7.70
CA ARG A 22 17.41 5.78 7.58
C ARG A 22 17.09 5.26 6.19
N VAL A 23 17.98 5.48 5.21
CA VAL A 23 17.77 5.04 3.83
C VAL A 23 17.82 3.51 3.78
N GLN A 24 16.66 2.89 3.56
CA GLN A 24 16.51 1.44 3.43
C GLN A 24 16.59 1.05 1.96
N TRP A 25 17.44 0.07 1.64
CA TRP A 25 17.68 -0.39 0.26
C TRP A 25 17.18 -1.83 0.09
N LEU A 26 16.67 -2.15 -1.10
CA LEU A 26 16.38 -3.53 -1.48
C LEU A 26 17.66 -4.18 -2.03
N LEU A 27 18.01 -5.36 -1.52
CA LEU A 27 19.05 -6.18 -2.14
C LEU A 27 18.61 -6.56 -3.56
N PRO A 28 19.55 -6.69 -4.53
CA PRO A 28 19.21 -7.05 -5.90
C PRO A 28 18.38 -8.33 -6.04
N VAL A 29 18.63 -9.33 -5.17
CA VAL A 29 17.85 -10.57 -5.13
C VAL A 29 16.42 -10.33 -4.65
N SER A 30 16.24 -9.53 -3.58
CA SER A 30 14.93 -9.19 -3.03
C SER A 30 14.09 -8.38 -4.02
N TYR A 31 14.73 -7.48 -4.77
CA TYR A 31 14.09 -6.75 -5.85
C TYR A 31 13.61 -7.69 -6.96
N ARG A 32 14.45 -8.62 -7.43
CA ARG A 32 14.06 -9.58 -8.47
C ARG A 32 12.87 -10.43 -8.05
N VAL A 33 12.88 -10.95 -6.81
CA VAL A 33 11.75 -11.70 -6.26
C VAL A 33 10.49 -10.84 -6.21
N TRP A 34 10.58 -9.59 -5.73
CA TRP A 34 9.44 -8.67 -5.71
C TRP A 34 8.90 -8.37 -7.12
N ARG A 35 9.79 -8.11 -8.09
CA ARG A 35 9.42 -7.82 -9.47
C ARG A 35 8.75 -9.05 -10.11
N ASP A 36 9.38 -10.22 -10.02
CA ASP A 36 8.90 -11.41 -10.71
C ASP A 36 7.62 -11.94 -10.07
N VAL A 37 7.52 -11.94 -8.74
CA VAL A 37 6.33 -12.41 -8.02
C VAL A 37 5.21 -11.39 -7.97
N GLY A 38 5.54 -10.15 -7.60
CA GLY A 38 4.57 -9.10 -7.32
C GLY A 38 4.11 -8.33 -8.56
N VAL A 39 5.00 -8.13 -9.53
CA VAL A 39 4.72 -7.30 -10.72
C VAL A 39 4.42 -8.16 -11.95
N ARG A 40 5.18 -9.24 -12.17
CA ARG A 40 5.03 -10.11 -13.33
C ARG A 40 4.12 -11.32 -13.08
N GLY A 41 3.91 -11.69 -11.82
CA GLY A 41 2.96 -12.75 -11.44
C GLY A 41 3.51 -14.16 -11.49
N PHE A 42 4.82 -14.31 -11.42
CA PHE A 42 5.45 -15.60 -11.20
C PHE A 42 5.32 -16.03 -9.73
N ASP A 43 5.57 -17.28 -9.42
CA ASP A 43 5.84 -17.72 -8.06
C ASP A 43 7.35 -17.65 -7.75
N ALA A 44 7.73 -18.07 -6.54
CA ALA A 44 9.12 -18.06 -6.12
C ALA A 44 10.01 -19.04 -6.91
N ALA A 45 9.39 -20.00 -7.63
CA ALA A 45 10.08 -20.94 -8.51
C ALA A 45 10.17 -20.43 -9.96
N GLY A 46 9.62 -19.24 -10.25
CA GLY A 46 9.62 -18.66 -11.60
C GLY A 46 8.52 -19.18 -12.51
N VAL A 47 7.49 -19.84 -11.96
CA VAL A 47 6.36 -20.38 -12.73
C VAL A 47 5.23 -19.34 -12.77
N PRO A 48 4.60 -19.07 -13.94
CA PRO A 48 3.45 -18.17 -14.02
C PRO A 48 2.31 -18.65 -13.10
N ARG A 49 1.82 -17.77 -12.21
CA ARG A 49 0.73 -18.13 -11.31
C ARG A 49 -0.62 -18.19 -12.03
N PRO A 50 -1.35 -19.31 -11.96
CA PRO A 50 -2.71 -19.40 -12.50
C PRO A 50 -3.60 -18.32 -11.89
N GLY A 51 -4.33 -17.59 -12.74
CA GLY A 51 -5.25 -16.54 -12.30
C GLY A 51 -4.61 -15.22 -11.89
N PHE A 52 -3.28 -15.06 -12.04
CA PHE A 52 -2.67 -13.73 -11.92
C PHE A 52 -3.15 -12.83 -13.05
N ARG A 53 -3.78 -11.71 -12.68
CA ARG A 53 -4.36 -10.73 -13.61
C ARG A 53 -3.71 -9.37 -13.41
N ALA A 54 -2.48 -9.19 -13.89
CA ALA A 54 -1.89 -7.86 -14.02
C ALA A 54 -2.12 -7.35 -15.43
N ARG A 55 -3.00 -6.34 -15.57
CA ARG A 55 -3.01 -5.52 -16.78
C ARG A 55 -1.68 -4.76 -16.79
N TRP A 56 -0.87 -4.98 -17.83
CA TRP A 56 0.42 -4.29 -18.06
C TRP A 56 1.60 -4.81 -17.24
N ALA A 57 1.66 -6.12 -16.96
CA ALA A 57 2.80 -6.74 -16.26
C ALA A 57 4.16 -6.39 -16.89
N ALA A 58 4.27 -6.49 -18.22
CA ALA A 58 5.50 -6.16 -18.96
C ALA A 58 5.89 -4.68 -18.80
N ARG A 59 4.93 -3.75 -18.99
CA ARG A 59 5.16 -2.31 -18.76
C ARG A 59 5.66 -2.02 -17.35
N ASN A 60 4.99 -2.58 -16.35
CA ASN A 60 5.31 -2.28 -14.95
C ASN A 60 6.68 -2.85 -14.57
N ALA A 61 7.01 -4.05 -15.06
CA ALA A 61 8.34 -4.64 -14.86
C ALA A 61 9.42 -3.79 -15.54
N ALA A 62 9.25 -3.42 -16.81
CA ALA A 62 10.19 -2.58 -17.56
C ALA A 62 10.40 -1.22 -16.88
N PHE A 63 9.33 -0.57 -16.40
CA PHE A 63 9.41 0.67 -15.62
C PHE A 63 10.18 0.46 -14.31
N CYS A 64 9.88 -0.59 -13.55
CA CYS A 64 10.60 -0.86 -12.30
C CYS A 64 12.08 -1.19 -12.54
N ASP A 65 12.41 -1.91 -13.61
CA ASP A 65 13.78 -2.28 -13.95
C ASP A 65 14.57 -1.04 -14.39
N LEU A 66 13.95 -0.16 -15.19
CA LEU A 66 14.54 1.12 -15.58
C LEU A 66 14.82 2.00 -14.36
N MET A 67 13.84 2.16 -13.45
CA MET A 67 13.99 2.96 -12.25
C MET A 67 15.12 2.47 -11.33
N VAL A 68 15.16 1.16 -11.04
CA VAL A 68 16.16 0.59 -10.13
C VAL A 68 17.56 0.60 -10.73
N ARG A 69 17.69 0.46 -12.06
CA ARG A 69 19.00 0.43 -12.71
C ARG A 69 19.56 1.80 -13.06
N THR A 70 18.72 2.82 -13.20
CA THR A 70 19.13 4.19 -13.56
C THR A 70 19.14 5.15 -12.37
N GLY A 71 18.39 4.84 -11.30
CA GLY A 71 18.22 5.71 -10.14
C GLY A 71 17.44 7.00 -10.44
N LEU A 72 16.68 7.04 -11.54
CA LEU A 72 15.84 8.17 -11.87
C LEU A 72 14.78 8.40 -10.80
N ARG A 73 14.42 9.67 -10.58
CA ARG A 73 13.27 9.99 -9.73
C ARG A 73 11.99 9.53 -10.43
N PRO A 74 10.98 9.03 -9.71
CA PRO A 74 9.72 8.58 -10.32
C PRO A 74 9.06 9.64 -11.21
N ALA A 75 9.19 10.93 -10.85
CA ALA A 75 8.66 12.05 -11.63
C ALA A 75 9.45 12.31 -12.93
N GLU A 76 10.77 12.08 -12.92
CA GLU A 76 11.64 12.21 -14.09
C GLU A 76 11.33 11.09 -15.09
N GLU A 77 11.26 9.85 -14.61
CA GLU A 77 11.00 8.68 -15.45
C GLU A 77 9.58 8.68 -16.03
N CYS A 78 8.56 9.06 -15.25
CA CYS A 78 7.18 9.18 -15.75
C CYS A 78 7.03 10.24 -16.86
N ALA A 79 7.99 11.13 -17.03
CA ALA A 79 7.99 12.17 -18.05
C ALA A 79 8.82 11.79 -19.29
N LEU A 80 9.49 10.63 -19.29
CA LEU A 80 10.20 10.13 -20.46
C LEU A 80 9.21 9.76 -21.58
N THR A 81 9.67 9.99 -22.80
CA THR A 81 8.97 9.65 -24.03
C THR A 81 9.81 8.68 -24.86
N VAL A 82 9.19 8.12 -25.89
CA VAL A 82 9.86 7.23 -26.86
C VAL A 82 11.07 7.85 -27.57
N PHE A 83 11.26 9.17 -27.46
CA PHE A 83 12.39 9.90 -28.05
C PHE A 83 13.62 9.93 -27.15
N GLU A 84 13.47 9.74 -25.84
CA GLU A 84 14.60 9.73 -24.90
C GLU A 84 15.06 8.33 -24.55
N VAL A 85 14.13 7.39 -24.35
CA VAL A 85 14.50 6.06 -23.86
C VAL A 85 15.22 5.27 -24.97
N PRO A 86 16.39 4.67 -24.70
CA PRO A 86 17.16 4.03 -25.74
C PRO A 86 16.60 2.64 -26.04
N TRP A 87 16.17 2.44 -27.27
CA TRP A 87 15.61 1.17 -27.76
C TRP A 87 16.39 0.56 -28.94
N TRP A 88 17.53 1.14 -29.31
CA TRP A 88 18.33 0.79 -30.50
C TRP A 88 19.55 -0.12 -30.20
N VAL A 89 19.67 -0.73 -29.03
CA VAL A 89 20.90 -1.45 -28.63
C VAL A 89 20.74 -2.97 -28.68
N LEU A 90 21.64 -3.60 -29.44
CA LEU A 90 21.67 -5.04 -29.68
C LEU A 90 22.75 -5.77 -28.87
N GLU A 91 23.81 -5.08 -28.43
CA GLU A 91 24.95 -5.72 -27.76
C GLU A 91 24.66 -6.08 -26.29
N PRO A 92 24.69 -7.38 -25.93
CA PRO A 92 24.52 -7.83 -24.56
C PRO A 92 25.66 -7.35 -23.65
N GLY A 93 25.33 -6.84 -22.46
CA GLY A 93 26.31 -6.49 -21.42
C GLY A 93 26.80 -5.04 -21.43
N ALA A 94 26.52 -4.28 -22.50
CA ALA A 94 26.85 -2.86 -22.56
C ALA A 94 25.87 -1.99 -21.75
N TYR A 95 26.32 -0.84 -21.28
CA TYR A 95 25.45 0.24 -20.82
C TYR A 95 25.15 1.20 -21.97
N VAL A 96 23.91 1.66 -22.04
CA VAL A 96 23.43 2.62 -23.04
C VAL A 96 23.15 3.92 -22.35
N ARG A 97 23.63 5.03 -22.92
CA ARG A 97 23.30 6.36 -22.42
C ARG A 97 22.06 6.91 -23.10
N PHE A 98 21.28 7.65 -22.34
CA PHE A 98 20.23 8.51 -22.86
C PHE A 98 20.23 9.87 -22.18
N TRP A 99 19.71 10.86 -22.88
CA TRP A 99 19.65 12.23 -22.39
C TRP A 99 18.41 12.42 -21.51
N LEU A 100 18.59 12.93 -20.29
CA LEU A 100 17.51 13.38 -19.43
C LEU A 100 17.36 14.91 -19.58
N PRO A 101 16.28 15.41 -20.20
CA PRO A 101 16.13 16.83 -20.49
C PRO A 101 15.92 17.70 -19.24
N GLN A 102 16.40 18.94 -19.31
CA GLN A 102 16.23 19.96 -18.27
C GLN A 102 14.75 20.18 -17.91
N ALA A 103 13.87 20.12 -18.91
CA ALA A 103 12.43 20.35 -18.77
C ALA A 103 11.71 19.33 -17.85
N VAL A 104 12.35 18.19 -17.57
CA VAL A 104 11.80 17.12 -16.72
C VAL A 104 12.68 16.80 -15.51
N ALA A 105 13.97 17.17 -15.52
CA ALA A 105 14.89 16.97 -14.42
C ALA A 105 14.60 17.91 -13.24
N LYS A 106 14.55 17.37 -12.02
CA LYS A 106 14.34 18.20 -10.81
C LYS A 106 15.58 19.07 -10.55
N GLY A 107 15.35 20.37 -10.33
CA GLY A 107 16.43 21.36 -10.17
C GLY A 107 17.17 21.66 -11.47
N THR A 108 16.54 21.42 -12.63
CA THR A 108 17.10 21.75 -13.95
C THR A 108 18.41 21.02 -14.30
N SER A 109 18.73 19.92 -13.62
CA SER A 109 19.95 19.13 -13.85
C SER A 109 19.80 18.18 -15.04
N ALA A 110 19.91 18.72 -16.25
CA ALA A 110 20.00 17.91 -17.46
C ALA A 110 21.30 17.09 -17.45
N ARG A 111 21.22 15.82 -17.83
CA ARG A 111 22.37 14.90 -17.75
C ARG A 111 22.22 13.68 -18.64
N TRP A 112 23.35 13.08 -18.98
CA TRP A 112 23.38 11.72 -19.50
C TRP A 112 23.08 10.74 -18.37
N SER A 113 22.07 9.90 -18.57
CA SER A 113 21.74 8.75 -17.70
C SER A 113 22.12 7.46 -18.41
N TYR A 114 22.51 6.44 -17.65
CA TYR A 114 22.97 5.16 -18.20
C TYR A 114 22.03 4.04 -17.77
N VAL A 115 21.66 3.18 -18.71
CA VAL A 115 20.80 2.00 -18.50
C VAL A 115 21.49 0.75 -19.05
N PRO A 116 21.45 -0.39 -18.37
CA PRO A 116 21.93 -1.65 -18.93
C PRO A 116 21.18 -2.01 -20.22
N SER A 117 21.90 -2.51 -21.23
CA SER A 117 21.34 -2.99 -22.51
C SER A 117 20.21 -4.00 -22.35
N GLY A 118 20.26 -4.88 -21.34
CA GLY A 118 19.17 -5.81 -21.02
C GLY A 118 17.87 -5.10 -20.64
N VAL A 119 17.94 -4.03 -19.85
CA VAL A 119 16.75 -3.25 -19.46
C VAL A 119 16.26 -2.40 -20.62
N ALA A 120 17.16 -1.85 -21.43
CA ALA A 120 16.79 -1.16 -22.68
C ALA A 120 16.03 -2.10 -23.63
N ARG A 121 16.44 -3.37 -23.72
CA ARG A 121 15.74 -4.40 -24.48
C ARG A 121 14.35 -4.70 -23.89
N ASP A 122 14.24 -4.87 -22.58
CA ASP A 122 12.94 -5.10 -21.92
C ASP A 122 11.95 -3.95 -22.18
N VAL A 123 12.43 -2.70 -22.22
CA VAL A 123 11.61 -1.54 -22.57
C VAL A 123 11.21 -1.56 -24.05
N ASP A 124 12.13 -1.93 -24.96
CA ASP A 124 11.81 -2.05 -26.39
C ASP A 124 10.84 -3.20 -26.68
N ASP A 125 10.96 -4.33 -25.97
CA ASP A 125 10.02 -5.45 -26.06
C ASP A 125 8.61 -5.02 -25.63
N TYR A 126 8.49 -4.30 -24.50
CA TYR A 126 7.23 -3.66 -24.11
C TYR A 126 6.71 -2.71 -25.20
N ARG A 127 7.58 -1.89 -25.81
CA ARG A 127 7.20 -0.91 -26.82
C ARG A 127 6.68 -1.57 -28.11
N ARG A 128 7.32 -2.65 -28.56
CA ARG A 128 6.99 -3.35 -29.81
C ARG A 128 5.80 -4.28 -29.68
N LEU A 129 5.61 -4.90 -28.51
CA LEU A 129 4.59 -5.92 -28.29
C LEU A 129 3.38 -5.32 -27.59
N ASP A 130 3.39 -5.25 -26.25
CA ASP A 130 2.26 -4.84 -25.43
C ASP A 130 1.77 -3.43 -25.80
N ARG A 131 2.69 -2.46 -25.93
CA ARG A 131 2.34 -1.05 -26.17
C ARG A 131 1.76 -0.86 -27.57
N ALA A 132 2.29 -1.57 -28.57
CA ALA A 132 1.78 -1.49 -29.94
C ALA A 132 0.34 -1.99 -30.02
N GLU A 133 0.02 -3.10 -29.34
CA GLU A 133 -1.34 -3.63 -29.27
C GLU A 133 -2.31 -2.63 -28.60
N VAL A 134 -1.90 -2.02 -27.48
CA VAL A 134 -2.70 -1.00 -26.78
C VAL A 134 -3.00 0.20 -27.67
N ILE A 135 -1.99 0.63 -28.43
CA ILE A 135 -2.12 1.76 -29.34
C ILE A 135 -3.10 1.43 -30.45
N ALA A 136 -2.98 0.26 -31.07
CA ALA A 136 -3.88 -0.20 -32.12
C ALA A 136 -5.34 -0.22 -31.62
N GLN A 137 -5.60 -0.83 -30.46
CA GLN A 137 -6.94 -0.85 -29.85
C GLN A 137 -7.46 0.56 -29.54
N ALA A 138 -6.59 1.48 -29.13
CA ALA A 138 -6.96 2.86 -28.83
C ALA A 138 -7.22 3.70 -30.08
N GLN A 139 -6.49 3.44 -31.17
CA GLN A 139 -6.71 4.03 -32.49
C GLN A 139 -8.05 3.55 -33.08
N GLU A 140 -8.31 2.24 -33.06
CA GLU A 140 -9.58 1.66 -33.51
C GLU A 140 -10.79 2.23 -32.74
N ALA A 141 -10.65 2.41 -31.43
CA ALA A 141 -11.67 3.04 -30.59
C ALA A 141 -11.74 4.58 -30.73
N GLY A 142 -10.95 5.19 -31.61
CA GLY A 142 -10.92 6.64 -31.88
C GLY A 142 -10.54 7.49 -30.65
N ARG A 143 -9.79 6.93 -29.69
CA ARG A 143 -9.54 7.59 -28.39
C ARG A 143 -8.66 8.83 -28.52
N TYR A 144 -7.68 8.80 -29.41
CA TYR A 144 -6.72 9.90 -29.57
C TYR A 144 -7.34 11.12 -30.30
N GLY A 145 -8.31 10.91 -31.19
CA GLY A 145 -9.04 11.99 -31.85
C GLY A 145 -9.87 12.86 -30.91
N ARG A 146 -10.20 12.36 -29.70
CA ARG A 146 -10.98 13.09 -28.68
C ARG A 146 -10.11 14.02 -27.82
N TRP A 147 -8.79 14.03 -28.01
CA TRP A 147 -7.88 14.84 -27.18
C TRP A 147 -8.00 16.32 -27.55
N ARG A 148 -8.21 17.17 -26.54
CA ARG A 148 -8.32 18.61 -26.75
C ARG A 148 -6.93 19.25 -26.82
N ARG A 149 -6.63 19.89 -27.95
CA ARG A 149 -5.39 20.66 -28.19
C ARG A 149 -4.10 19.91 -27.82
N PRO A 150 -3.88 18.69 -28.35
CA PRO A 150 -2.66 17.95 -28.08
C PRO A 150 -1.43 18.64 -28.68
N TRP A 151 -0.25 18.23 -28.20
CA TRP A 151 1.00 18.44 -28.90
C TRP A 151 1.18 17.26 -29.87
N VAL A 152 1.58 17.53 -31.11
CA VAL A 152 1.73 16.49 -32.15
C VAL A 152 3.13 16.58 -32.73
N VAL A 153 3.84 15.44 -32.73
CA VAL A 153 5.08 15.24 -33.47
C VAL A 153 4.73 14.55 -34.77
N GLU A 154 4.92 15.24 -35.89
CA GLU A 154 4.62 14.74 -37.24
C GLU A 154 5.73 13.81 -37.75
N ASP A 155 7.00 14.18 -37.48
CA ASP A 155 8.18 13.41 -37.87
C ASP A 155 8.93 12.91 -36.62
N PRO A 156 8.89 11.60 -36.33
CA PRO A 156 9.62 11.01 -35.21
C PRO A 156 11.15 11.16 -35.31
N GLY A 157 11.71 11.24 -36.52
CA GLY A 157 13.15 11.42 -36.74
C GLY A 157 13.62 12.84 -36.43
N ARG A 158 12.69 13.80 -36.38
CA ARG A 158 12.91 15.19 -35.98
C ARG A 158 11.82 15.60 -35.01
N PRO A 159 11.95 15.27 -33.70
CA PRO A 159 10.85 15.32 -32.74
C PRO A 159 10.48 16.76 -32.34
N TRP A 160 9.92 17.50 -33.29
CA TRP A 160 9.35 18.83 -33.11
C TRP A 160 7.86 18.68 -32.90
N ALA A 161 7.41 19.11 -31.73
CA ALA A 161 6.02 19.08 -31.34
C ALA A 161 5.35 20.40 -31.73
N ARG A 162 4.19 20.29 -32.37
CA ARG A 162 3.31 21.41 -32.67
C ARG A 162 2.03 21.28 -31.87
N ARG A 163 1.60 22.36 -31.20
CA ARG A 163 0.32 22.35 -30.52
C ARG A 163 -0.80 22.54 -31.54
N VAL A 164 -1.81 21.68 -31.54
CA VAL A 164 -2.96 21.81 -32.47
C VAL A 164 -3.64 23.16 -32.27
N GLY A 165 -3.76 23.93 -33.36
CA GLY A 165 -4.27 25.30 -33.37
C GLY A 165 -3.22 26.39 -33.11
N SER A 166 -1.94 26.03 -33.04
CA SER A 166 -0.81 26.98 -32.96
C SER A 166 0.14 26.80 -34.14
N ALA A 167 0.74 27.90 -34.59
CA ALA A 167 1.78 27.92 -35.62
C ALA A 167 3.17 27.58 -35.06
N SER A 168 3.39 27.73 -33.75
CA SER A 168 4.69 27.55 -33.12
C SER A 168 5.03 26.07 -32.93
N ARG A 169 6.28 25.73 -33.23
CA ARG A 169 6.86 24.40 -32.99
C ARG A 169 7.88 24.47 -31.86
N VAL A 170 7.90 23.47 -31.01
CA VAL A 170 8.84 23.34 -29.89
C VAL A 170 9.45 21.95 -29.95
N LYS A 171 10.77 21.83 -29.75
CA LYS A 171 11.40 20.50 -29.64
C LYS A 171 10.77 19.73 -28.48
N ALA A 172 10.48 18.44 -28.68
CA ALA A 172 9.86 17.60 -27.65
C ALA A 172 10.68 17.58 -26.34
N GLU A 173 12.01 17.69 -26.44
CA GLU A 173 12.92 17.75 -25.29
C GLU A 173 12.63 18.93 -24.34
N HIS A 174 12.13 20.05 -24.87
CA HIS A 174 11.81 21.26 -24.11
C HIS A 174 10.41 21.26 -23.49
N LEU A 175 9.57 20.28 -23.83
CA LEU A 175 8.24 20.17 -23.22
C LEU A 175 8.36 19.72 -21.76
N GLY A 176 7.64 20.38 -20.86
CA GLY A 176 7.58 19.99 -19.46
C GLY A 176 6.76 18.72 -19.24
N ALA A 177 6.89 18.11 -18.05
CA ALA A 177 6.21 16.87 -17.69
C ALA A 177 4.67 16.90 -17.87
N ARG A 178 4.02 18.07 -17.74
CA ARG A 178 2.57 18.22 -17.98
C ARG A 178 2.22 18.21 -19.47
N GLU A 179 3.03 18.87 -20.29
CA GLU A 179 2.81 19.00 -21.74
C GLU A 179 3.07 17.67 -22.45
N ARG A 180 4.12 16.95 -22.05
CA ARG A 180 4.45 15.61 -22.53
C ARG A 180 3.33 14.59 -22.33
N ARG A 181 2.45 14.79 -21.34
CA ARG A 181 1.27 13.93 -21.15
C ARG A 181 0.22 14.08 -22.26
N LEU A 182 0.24 15.20 -22.96
CA LEU A 182 -0.62 15.51 -24.10
C LEU A 182 0.11 15.39 -25.44
N LEU A 183 1.33 14.84 -25.43
CA LEU A 183 2.14 14.63 -26.63
C LEU A 183 1.69 13.38 -27.37
N LEU A 184 1.38 13.55 -28.65
CA LEU A 184 1.09 12.53 -29.62
C LEU A 184 2.21 12.47 -30.66
N VAL A 185 2.45 11.28 -31.20
CA VAL A 185 3.30 11.02 -32.34
C VAL A 185 2.40 10.54 -33.47
N GLU A 186 2.52 11.17 -34.63
CA GLU A 186 1.80 10.75 -35.83
C GLU A 186 2.41 9.46 -36.40
N GLY A 187 1.56 8.60 -36.95
CA GLY A 187 1.99 7.31 -37.46
C GLY A 187 0.95 6.68 -38.39
N PRO A 188 1.25 5.52 -38.99
CA PRO A 188 0.44 4.92 -40.06
C PRO A 188 -1.04 4.66 -39.70
N GLY A 189 -1.34 4.44 -38.42
CA GLY A 189 -2.70 4.24 -37.88
C GLY A 189 -3.31 5.49 -37.22
N GLY A 190 -2.73 6.67 -37.44
CA GLY A 190 -3.10 7.93 -36.78
C GLY A 190 -2.27 8.22 -35.52
N GLY A 191 -2.51 9.38 -34.91
CA GLY A 191 -1.75 9.86 -33.75
C GLY A 191 -1.87 8.94 -32.52
N HIS A 192 -0.75 8.65 -31.86
CA HIS A 192 -0.69 7.85 -30.64
C HIS A 192 0.14 8.54 -29.57
N ARG A 193 -0.04 8.20 -28.28
CA ARG A 193 0.65 8.89 -27.18
C ARG A 193 2.17 8.70 -27.25
N ALA A 194 2.95 9.75 -26.99
CA ALA A 194 4.42 9.71 -26.99
C ALA A 194 5.04 9.26 -25.65
N ALA A 195 4.37 9.55 -24.52
CA ALA A 195 4.85 9.19 -23.19
C ALA A 195 4.78 7.66 -22.95
N GLU A 196 5.80 7.10 -22.30
CA GLU A 196 5.87 5.68 -21.95
C GLU A 196 5.12 5.34 -20.65
N GLY A 197 4.88 6.35 -19.79
CA GLY A 197 4.29 6.20 -18.45
C GLY A 197 2.86 6.77 -18.23
N ALA A 198 2.05 5.96 -17.52
CA ALA A 198 1.00 6.33 -16.57
C ALA A 198 -0.14 7.27 -17.02
N ALA A 199 -1.16 6.75 -17.71
CA ALA A 199 -2.50 7.36 -17.68
C ALA A 199 -3.20 7.17 -16.31
N GLU A 200 -2.95 6.04 -15.64
CA GLU A 200 -3.67 5.63 -14.42
C GLU A 200 -3.23 6.34 -13.14
N PHE A 201 -1.96 6.74 -13.03
CA PHE A 201 -1.45 7.47 -11.85
C PHE A 201 -2.16 8.82 -11.64
N ARG A 202 -2.59 9.48 -12.72
CA ARG A 202 -3.37 10.73 -12.63
C ARG A 202 -4.74 10.49 -12.00
N HIS A 203 -5.40 9.38 -12.34
CA HIS A 203 -6.70 9.02 -11.76
C HIS A 203 -6.56 8.65 -10.27
N LEU A 204 -5.51 7.91 -9.91
CA LEU A 204 -5.16 7.63 -8.52
C LEU A 204 -4.96 8.91 -7.71
N MET A 205 -4.09 9.81 -8.18
CA MET A 205 -3.79 11.07 -7.50
C MET A 205 -5.00 12.00 -7.43
N ARG A 206 -5.82 12.07 -8.48
CA ARG A 206 -7.04 12.88 -8.47
C ARG A 206 -8.04 12.35 -7.43
N VAL A 207 -8.22 11.04 -7.31
CA VAL A 207 -9.09 10.45 -6.29
C VAL A 207 -8.54 10.69 -4.88
N ALA A 208 -7.23 10.50 -4.67
CA ALA A 208 -6.60 10.74 -3.37
C ALA A 208 -6.75 12.21 -2.92
N VAL A 209 -6.54 13.17 -3.83
CA VAL A 209 -6.75 14.59 -3.55
C VAL A 209 -8.23 14.91 -3.31
N SER A 210 -9.15 14.38 -4.11
CA SER A 210 -10.60 14.60 -3.88
C SER A 210 -11.11 14.05 -2.55
N VAL A 211 -10.51 12.98 -2.02
CA VAL A 211 -10.80 12.48 -0.66
C VAL A 211 -10.18 13.40 0.39
N ARG A 212 -8.92 13.82 0.22
CA ARG A 212 -8.22 14.73 1.14
C ARG A 212 -8.94 16.08 1.28
N GLU A 213 -9.43 16.62 0.17
CA GLU A 213 -10.15 17.91 0.12
C GLU A 213 -11.64 17.77 0.48
N GLY A 214 -12.12 16.58 0.86
CA GLY A 214 -13.50 16.34 1.28
C GLY A 214 -14.56 16.42 0.16
N VAL A 215 -14.15 16.56 -1.10
CA VAL A 215 -15.05 16.71 -2.26
C VAL A 215 -15.88 15.46 -2.53
N ILE A 216 -15.35 14.28 -2.18
CA ILE A 216 -16.05 12.99 -2.28
C ILE A 216 -15.82 12.21 -0.99
N SER A 217 -16.89 11.70 -0.37
CA SER A 217 -16.77 10.83 0.80
C SER A 217 -16.21 9.45 0.45
N SER A 218 -15.40 8.89 1.34
CA SER A 218 -14.79 7.55 1.19
C SER A 218 -15.84 6.46 0.91
N ALA A 219 -17.02 6.56 1.53
CA ALA A 219 -18.14 5.62 1.32
C ALA A 219 -18.72 5.71 -0.10
N THR A 220 -18.92 6.92 -0.64
CA THR A 220 -19.42 7.12 -2.01
C THR A 220 -18.40 6.67 -3.04
N LEU A 221 -17.11 6.94 -2.80
CA LEU A 221 -16.01 6.46 -3.63
C LEU A 221 -15.98 4.92 -3.69
N LEU A 222 -16.05 4.25 -2.54
CA LEU A 222 -16.04 2.79 -2.46
C LEU A 222 -17.25 2.17 -3.17
N LYS A 223 -18.45 2.75 -3.01
CA LYS A 223 -19.66 2.32 -3.75
C LYS A 223 -19.47 2.44 -5.27
N ARG A 224 -18.92 3.56 -5.76
CA ARG A 224 -18.63 3.81 -7.19
C ARG A 224 -17.53 2.92 -7.75
N LEU A 225 -16.48 2.64 -6.97
CA LEU A 225 -15.42 1.74 -7.39
C LEU A 225 -15.92 0.29 -7.47
N ARG A 226 -16.87 -0.10 -6.59
CA ARG A 226 -17.47 -1.43 -6.55
C ARG A 226 -18.53 -1.65 -7.65
N SER A 227 -19.29 -0.62 -8.04
CA SER A 227 -20.42 -0.71 -8.99
C SER A 227 -20.04 -0.95 -10.47
N GLY A 228 -18.81 -1.35 -10.77
CA GLY A 228 -18.31 -1.58 -12.15
C GLY A 228 -17.13 -2.55 -12.21
N SER A 229 -17.13 -3.54 -11.30
CA SER A 229 -15.98 -4.32 -10.78
C SER A 229 -14.98 -4.88 -11.81
N HIS A 230 -15.35 -5.13 -13.06
CA HIS A 230 -14.45 -5.79 -14.03
C HIS A 230 -13.84 -4.86 -15.10
N LYS A 231 -14.36 -3.64 -15.26
CA LYS A 231 -13.91 -2.66 -16.29
C LYS A 231 -13.33 -1.36 -15.71
N ASN A 232 -13.35 -1.19 -14.39
CA ASN A 232 -12.86 0.04 -13.75
C ASN A 232 -11.32 0.01 -13.57
N ALA A 233 -10.62 0.73 -14.46
CA ALA A 233 -9.17 0.85 -14.44
C ALA A 233 -8.64 1.49 -13.14
N THR A 234 -9.36 2.47 -12.58
CA THR A 234 -9.02 3.15 -11.33
C THR A 234 -9.09 2.20 -10.13
N TYR A 235 -10.13 1.36 -10.04
CA TYR A 235 -10.23 0.33 -9.00
C TYR A 235 -9.08 -0.68 -9.09
N THR A 236 -8.73 -1.09 -10.31
CA THR A 236 -7.61 -2.01 -10.55
C THR A 236 -6.29 -1.38 -10.11
N ALA A 237 -6.07 -0.11 -10.44
CA ALA A 237 -4.89 0.63 -10.02
C ALA A 237 -4.80 0.74 -8.49
N PHE A 238 -5.89 1.04 -7.78
CA PHE A 238 -5.91 1.06 -6.31
C PHE A 238 -5.66 -0.32 -5.70
N ARG A 239 -6.17 -1.39 -6.34
CA ARG A 239 -5.93 -2.78 -5.91
C ARG A 239 -4.46 -3.17 -6.04
N GLU A 240 -3.80 -2.81 -7.14
CA GLU A 240 -2.36 -3.08 -7.30
C GLU A 240 -1.50 -2.28 -6.30
N VAL A 241 -1.84 -1.01 -6.06
CA VAL A 241 -1.19 -0.22 -4.99
C VAL A 241 -1.38 -0.87 -3.63
N GLY A 242 -2.60 -1.35 -3.33
CA GLY A 242 -2.88 -2.08 -2.09
C GLY A 242 -2.06 -3.37 -1.96
N ARG A 243 -1.82 -4.10 -3.06
CA ARG A 243 -0.95 -5.28 -3.08
C ARG A 243 0.51 -4.93 -2.81
N VAL A 244 1.00 -3.81 -3.37
CA VAL A 244 2.36 -3.32 -3.08
C VAL A 244 2.50 -2.95 -1.61
N ILE A 245 1.55 -2.18 -1.05
CA ILE A 245 1.53 -1.82 0.37
C ILE A 245 1.51 -3.07 1.24
N ARG A 246 0.63 -4.04 0.93
CA ARG A 246 0.58 -5.33 1.64
C ARG A 246 1.92 -6.06 1.59
N THR A 247 2.56 -6.07 0.43
CA THR A 247 3.86 -6.74 0.25
C THR A 247 4.94 -6.05 1.07
N VAL A 248 5.02 -4.71 1.03
CA VAL A 248 5.93 -3.93 1.88
C VAL A 248 5.67 -4.21 3.36
N GLN A 249 4.40 -4.25 3.79
CA GLN A 249 4.04 -4.54 5.17
C GLN A 249 4.45 -5.95 5.59
N LEU A 250 4.28 -6.96 4.72
CA LEU A 250 4.72 -8.33 4.98
C LEU A 250 6.25 -8.43 5.05
N LEU A 251 6.96 -7.75 4.15
CA LEU A 251 8.42 -7.71 4.19
C LEU A 251 8.91 -7.03 5.47
N ARG A 252 8.31 -5.90 5.86
CA ARG A 252 8.57 -5.23 7.14
C ARG A 252 8.30 -6.17 8.31
N TYR A 253 7.17 -6.86 8.32
CA TYR A 253 6.85 -7.85 9.35
C TYR A 253 7.93 -8.94 9.45
N LEU A 254 8.44 -9.46 8.33
CA LEU A 254 9.50 -10.46 8.35
C LEU A 254 10.84 -9.92 8.86
N THR A 255 11.18 -8.66 8.58
CA THR A 255 12.50 -8.09 8.91
C THR A 255 12.55 -7.32 10.24
N ASP A 256 11.42 -6.80 10.73
CA ASP A 256 11.33 -5.92 11.89
C ASP A 256 10.77 -6.67 13.12
N ALA A 257 11.67 -7.05 14.04
CA ALA A 257 11.30 -7.77 15.26
C ALA A 257 10.37 -6.96 16.20
N PRO A 258 10.63 -5.66 16.48
CA PRO A 258 9.67 -4.81 17.20
C PRO A 258 8.27 -4.77 16.56
N LEU A 259 8.18 -4.64 15.23
CA LEU A 259 6.89 -4.69 14.54
C LEU A 259 6.18 -6.03 14.73
N ARG A 260 6.89 -7.16 14.64
CA ARG A 260 6.27 -8.49 14.89
C ARG A 260 5.72 -8.59 16.29
N ARG A 261 6.49 -8.20 17.31
CA ARG A 261 6.05 -8.26 18.71
C ARG A 261 4.75 -7.48 18.91
N ARG A 262 4.66 -6.26 18.38
CA ARG A 262 3.44 -5.44 18.44
C ARG A 262 2.25 -6.08 17.72
N VAL A 263 2.47 -6.58 16.50
CA VAL A 263 1.41 -7.24 15.74
C VAL A 263 0.93 -8.50 16.47
N THR A 264 1.83 -9.34 16.98
CA THR A 264 1.49 -10.53 17.76
C THR A 264 0.75 -10.17 19.04
N ALA A 265 1.18 -9.13 19.78
CA ALA A 265 0.47 -8.67 20.97
C ALA A 265 -0.96 -8.21 20.64
N ALA A 266 -1.14 -7.44 19.58
CA ALA A 266 -2.46 -7.01 19.12
C ALA A 266 -3.32 -8.20 18.66
N THR A 267 -2.74 -9.17 17.94
CA THR A 267 -3.44 -10.40 17.54
C THR A 267 -3.85 -11.22 18.74
N ASN A 268 -2.97 -11.42 19.73
CA ASN A 268 -3.29 -12.14 20.97
C ASN A 268 -4.48 -11.49 21.69
N LYS A 269 -4.55 -10.16 21.77
CA LYS A 269 -5.70 -9.45 22.36
C LYS A 269 -7.00 -9.76 21.62
N VAL A 270 -6.99 -9.71 20.29
CA VAL A 270 -8.16 -10.02 19.44
C VAL A 270 -8.55 -11.49 19.54
N GLU A 271 -7.59 -12.41 19.59
CA GLU A 271 -7.85 -13.85 19.74
C GLU A 271 -8.45 -14.18 21.10
N SER A 272 -7.93 -13.59 22.18
CA SER A 272 -8.49 -13.73 23.52
C SER A 272 -9.92 -13.21 23.59
N PHE A 273 -10.20 -12.04 22.98
CA PHE A 273 -11.56 -11.52 22.86
C PHE A 273 -12.47 -12.46 22.05
N ASN A 274 -12.02 -12.94 20.88
CA ASN A 274 -12.83 -13.83 20.04
C ASN A 274 -13.13 -15.15 20.76
N ARG A 275 -12.16 -15.71 21.47
CA ARG A 275 -12.34 -16.92 22.29
C ARG A 275 -13.35 -16.68 23.40
N PHE A 276 -13.27 -15.53 24.07
CA PHE A 276 -14.20 -15.13 25.11
C PHE A 276 -15.62 -14.89 24.58
N SER A 277 -15.77 -14.15 23.47
CA SER A 277 -17.05 -13.93 22.78
C SER A 277 -17.70 -15.24 22.31
N GLN A 278 -16.90 -16.19 21.81
CA GLN A 278 -17.37 -17.53 21.47
C GLN A 278 -17.79 -18.33 22.71
N TRP A 279 -17.07 -18.18 23.82
CA TRP A 279 -17.44 -18.78 25.10
C TRP A 279 -18.76 -18.20 25.62
N VAL A 280 -18.97 -16.89 25.54
CA VAL A 280 -20.26 -16.24 25.86
C VAL A 280 -21.37 -16.67 24.89
N GLY A 281 -21.06 -16.85 23.60
CA GLY A 281 -21.99 -17.31 22.55
C GLY A 281 -22.24 -18.81 22.54
N PHE A 282 -22.58 -19.39 23.69
CA PHE A 282 -22.59 -20.83 23.90
C PHE A 282 -23.77 -21.59 23.29
N GLY A 283 -24.85 -20.89 22.96
CA GLY A 283 -26.01 -21.47 22.30
C GLY A 283 -25.65 -22.02 20.91
N ASN A 284 -26.11 -23.24 20.62
CA ASN A 284 -26.00 -23.90 19.31
C ASN A 284 -24.56 -24.03 18.72
N ARG A 285 -23.53 -24.13 19.58
CA ARG A 285 -22.11 -24.26 19.18
C ARG A 285 -21.61 -23.13 18.25
N GLY A 286 -22.23 -21.95 18.28
CA GLY A 286 -21.87 -20.83 17.40
C GLY A 286 -22.33 -20.97 15.94
N VAL A 287 -23.18 -21.96 15.64
CA VAL A 287 -23.82 -22.08 14.33
C VAL A 287 -25.04 -21.17 14.30
N ILE A 288 -24.97 -20.10 13.50
CA ILE A 288 -26.17 -19.32 13.19
C ILE A 288 -27.02 -20.23 12.30
N ALA A 289 -28.08 -20.79 12.89
CA ALA A 289 -28.95 -21.77 12.22
C ALA A 289 -29.73 -21.15 11.06
N ASP A 290 -29.83 -19.82 11.04
CA ASP A 290 -30.58 -19.07 10.05
C ASP A 290 -29.69 -18.59 8.90
N ASN A 291 -30.16 -18.76 7.66
CA ASN A 291 -29.52 -18.23 6.46
C ASN A 291 -30.01 -16.81 6.12
N ASP A 292 -30.83 -16.20 6.99
CA ASP A 292 -31.22 -14.79 6.91
C ASP A 292 -30.11 -13.86 7.44
N PRO A 293 -29.56 -12.95 6.60
CA PRO A 293 -28.59 -11.94 7.01
C PRO A 293 -29.03 -11.05 8.17
N VAL A 294 -30.33 -10.76 8.30
CA VAL A 294 -30.86 -9.88 9.37
C VAL A 294 -30.77 -10.56 10.73
N GLU A 295 -31.12 -11.85 10.80
CA GLU A 295 -31.03 -12.64 12.03
C GLU A 295 -29.57 -12.93 12.40
N GLN A 296 -28.69 -13.15 11.41
CA GLN A 296 -27.24 -13.22 11.63
C GLN A 296 -26.68 -11.93 12.23
N GLU A 297 -27.07 -10.78 11.69
CA GLU A 297 -26.64 -9.48 12.21
C GLU A 297 -27.13 -9.23 13.64
N LYS A 298 -28.39 -9.57 13.95
CA LYS A 298 -28.93 -9.49 15.32
C LYS A 298 -28.14 -10.37 16.28
N ALA A 299 -27.91 -11.64 15.93
CA ALA A 299 -27.16 -12.57 16.75
C ALA A 299 -25.73 -12.05 17.06
N MET A 300 -25.04 -11.52 16.05
CA MET A 300 -23.71 -10.91 16.24
C MET A 300 -23.75 -9.69 17.17
N LYS A 301 -24.73 -8.79 17.01
CA LYS A 301 -24.88 -7.59 17.84
C LYS A 301 -25.21 -7.93 19.30
N PHE A 302 -26.14 -8.85 19.53
CA PHE A 302 -26.51 -9.26 20.89
C PHE A 302 -25.37 -10.02 21.57
N ASN A 303 -24.64 -10.87 20.84
CA ASN A 303 -23.44 -11.50 21.38
C ASN A 303 -22.38 -10.45 21.76
N ALA A 304 -22.12 -9.47 20.88
CA ALA A 304 -21.17 -8.40 21.18
C ALA A 304 -21.59 -7.58 22.41
N LEU A 305 -22.88 -7.25 22.53
CA LEU A 305 -23.42 -6.54 23.68
C LEU A 305 -23.23 -7.34 24.97
N LEU A 306 -23.62 -8.62 24.97
CA LEU A 306 -23.46 -9.49 26.14
C LEU A 306 -22.00 -9.68 26.51
N THR A 307 -21.12 -9.89 25.53
CA THR A 307 -19.67 -10.02 25.74
C THR A 307 -19.11 -8.76 26.41
N ASN A 308 -19.50 -7.57 25.94
CA ASN A 308 -19.06 -6.30 26.53
C ASN A 308 -19.61 -6.08 27.94
N ALA A 309 -20.85 -6.49 28.21
CA ALA A 309 -21.44 -6.40 29.55
C ALA A 309 -20.69 -7.29 30.56
N VAL A 310 -20.33 -8.51 30.16
CA VAL A 310 -19.55 -9.42 31.01
C VAL A 310 -18.12 -8.90 31.21
N ILE A 311 -17.47 -8.37 30.17
CA ILE A 311 -16.15 -7.70 30.29
C ILE A 311 -16.22 -6.55 31.29
N PHE A 312 -17.27 -5.74 31.23
CA PHE A 312 -17.48 -4.63 32.15
C PHE A 312 -17.63 -5.12 33.58
N HIS A 313 -18.44 -6.15 33.83
CA HIS A 313 -18.60 -6.73 35.15
C HIS A 313 -17.28 -7.29 35.71
N ASN A 314 -16.55 -8.07 34.90
CA ASN A 314 -15.23 -8.57 35.29
C ASN A 314 -14.25 -7.43 35.61
N ALA A 315 -14.29 -6.33 34.85
CA ALA A 315 -13.42 -5.18 35.12
C ALA A 315 -13.77 -4.49 36.44
N LEU A 316 -15.07 -4.42 36.80
CA LEU A 316 -15.50 -3.91 38.11
C LEU A 316 -15.04 -4.81 39.25
N ASP A 317 -15.20 -6.13 39.12
CA ASP A 317 -14.76 -7.10 40.13
C ASP A 317 -13.24 -7.04 40.34
N ILE A 318 -12.47 -6.95 39.25
CA ILE A 318 -11.01 -6.78 39.32
C ILE A 318 -10.66 -5.45 40.02
N ALA A 319 -11.33 -4.35 39.66
CA ALA A 319 -11.08 -3.05 40.29
C ALA A 319 -11.37 -3.06 41.80
N GLU A 320 -12.46 -3.73 42.21
CA GLU A 320 -12.83 -3.88 43.60
C GLU A 320 -11.80 -4.69 44.39
N ILE A 321 -11.35 -5.83 43.85
CA ILE A 321 -10.30 -6.64 44.48
C ILE A 321 -9.00 -5.84 44.61
N VAL A 322 -8.64 -5.07 43.57
CA VAL A 322 -7.43 -4.23 43.61
C VAL A 322 -7.55 -3.15 44.68
N ARG A 323 -8.72 -2.51 44.83
CA ARG A 323 -8.96 -1.53 45.90
C ARG A 323 -8.80 -2.16 47.29
N GLN A 324 -9.39 -3.33 47.51
CA GLN A 324 -9.27 -4.06 48.78
C GLN A 324 -7.81 -4.40 49.11
N LEU A 325 -7.04 -4.86 48.11
CA LEU A 325 -5.61 -5.13 48.31
C LEU A 325 -4.79 -3.88 48.64
N LEU A 326 -5.10 -2.73 48.01
CA LEU A 326 -4.46 -1.46 48.34
C LEU A 326 -4.82 -1.01 49.78
N GLU A 327 -6.07 -1.19 50.20
CA GLU A 327 -6.54 -0.88 51.57
C GLU A 327 -5.86 -1.78 52.62
N GLU A 328 -5.61 -3.04 52.28
CA GLU A 328 -4.83 -3.97 53.11
C GLU A 328 -3.33 -3.62 53.19
N GLY A 329 -2.88 -2.65 52.37
CA GLY A 329 -1.50 -2.14 52.37
C GLY A 329 -0.56 -2.84 51.39
N TRP A 330 -1.08 -3.61 50.43
CA TRP A 330 -0.26 -4.19 49.36
C TRP A 330 0.13 -3.13 48.33
N GLU A 331 1.40 -3.13 47.91
CA GLU A 331 1.85 -2.34 46.77
C GLU A 331 1.57 -3.13 45.47
N ILE A 332 0.91 -2.50 44.51
CA ILE A 332 0.54 -3.11 43.22
C ILE A 332 1.26 -2.37 42.09
N ASP A 333 2.12 -3.09 41.37
CA ASP A 333 2.79 -2.55 40.19
C ASP A 333 1.78 -2.44 39.03
N PRO A 334 1.67 -1.29 38.35
CA PRO A 334 0.85 -1.15 37.14
C PRO A 334 1.19 -2.18 36.03
N GLU A 335 2.43 -2.65 35.94
CA GLU A 335 2.85 -3.67 34.97
C GLU A 335 2.20 -5.04 35.28
N ASP A 336 2.01 -5.38 36.54
CA ASP A 336 1.31 -6.60 36.95
C ASP A 336 -0.18 -6.56 36.56
N LEU A 337 -0.83 -5.40 36.77
CA LEU A 337 -2.22 -5.20 36.33
C LEU A 337 -2.37 -5.24 34.81
N ALA A 338 -1.35 -4.81 34.06
CA ALA A 338 -1.36 -4.86 32.60
C ALA A 338 -1.37 -6.29 32.03
N HIS A 339 -0.98 -7.28 32.84
CA HIS A 339 -1.05 -8.70 32.49
C HIS A 339 -2.41 -9.35 32.78
N ILE A 340 -3.28 -8.68 33.55
CA ILE A 340 -4.61 -9.18 33.87
C ILE A 340 -5.58 -8.89 32.72
N SER A 341 -6.31 -9.93 32.30
CA SER A 341 -7.32 -9.81 31.25
C SER A 341 -8.72 -9.84 31.86
N PRO A 342 -9.66 -8.98 31.42
CA PRO A 342 -11.05 -9.02 31.87
C PRO A 342 -11.86 -10.17 31.24
N TYR A 343 -11.20 -11.16 30.63
CA TYR A 343 -11.82 -12.30 29.95
C TYR A 343 -11.88 -13.57 30.84
N LEU A 344 -11.88 -13.39 32.16
CA LEU A 344 -12.02 -14.47 33.14
C LEU A 344 -13.40 -15.12 33.03
N THR A 345 -13.44 -16.45 33.12
CA THR A 345 -14.66 -17.25 32.90
C THR A 345 -15.03 -18.18 34.05
N GLU A 346 -14.11 -18.44 34.97
CA GLU A 346 -14.26 -19.48 36.00
C GLU A 346 -15.34 -19.15 37.03
N HIS A 347 -15.51 -17.86 37.35
CA HIS A 347 -16.49 -17.37 38.31
C HIS A 347 -17.89 -17.16 37.70
N ILE A 348 -18.03 -17.29 36.39
CA ILE A 348 -19.28 -16.98 35.69
C ILE A 348 -20.09 -18.25 35.44
N LYS A 349 -21.31 -18.26 35.99
CA LYS A 349 -22.25 -19.37 35.79
C LYS A 349 -22.90 -19.29 34.40
N ARG A 350 -22.35 -20.05 33.45
CA ARG A 350 -22.79 -20.13 32.05
C ARG A 350 -24.07 -20.97 31.84
N PHE A 351 -24.38 -21.89 32.75
CA PHE A 351 -25.53 -22.78 32.65
C PHE A 351 -26.34 -22.76 33.95
N GLY A 352 -27.67 -22.71 33.81
CA GLY A 352 -28.60 -22.74 34.93
C GLY A 352 -29.83 -21.90 34.66
N GLU A 353 -30.68 -21.77 35.68
CA GLU A 353 -31.80 -20.82 35.67
C GLU A 353 -31.30 -19.44 36.07
N TYR A 354 -31.61 -18.45 35.23
CA TYR A 354 -31.37 -17.03 35.50
C TYR A 354 -32.65 -16.44 36.10
N SER A 355 -32.59 -16.03 37.36
CA SER A 355 -33.71 -15.34 38.01
C SER A 355 -33.93 -13.97 37.38
N THR A 356 -35.15 -13.67 36.95
CA THR A 356 -35.53 -12.36 36.41
C THR A 356 -36.15 -11.44 37.46
N HIS A 357 -36.21 -11.87 38.73
CA HIS A 357 -36.88 -11.14 39.81
C HIS A 357 -36.23 -9.78 40.13
N GLU A 358 -34.95 -9.61 39.78
CA GLU A 358 -34.14 -8.45 40.13
C GLU A 358 -33.88 -7.50 38.95
N LEU A 359 -34.47 -7.75 37.76
CA LEU A 359 -34.25 -6.92 36.56
C LEU A 359 -34.70 -5.46 36.69
N GLY A 360 -35.40 -5.10 37.77
CA GLY A 360 -35.82 -3.73 38.08
C GLY A 360 -35.01 -3.04 39.18
N ILE A 361 -34.01 -3.71 39.76
CA ILE A 361 -33.13 -3.12 40.77
C ILE A 361 -32.08 -2.28 40.05
N GLU A 362 -32.01 -0.99 40.36
CA GLU A 362 -30.95 -0.13 39.87
C GLU A 362 -29.64 -0.54 40.58
N PRO A 363 -28.58 -0.88 39.82
CA PRO A 363 -27.30 -1.22 40.43
C PRO A 363 -26.69 0.00 41.13
N GLU A 364 -25.92 -0.25 42.18
CA GLU A 364 -25.17 0.80 42.85
C GLU A 364 -24.23 1.53 41.88
N ALA A 365 -23.98 2.80 42.16
CA ALA A 365 -23.04 3.59 41.36
C ALA A 365 -21.65 2.97 41.46
N TYR A 366 -21.06 2.62 40.31
CA TYR A 366 -19.70 2.11 40.27
C TYR A 366 -18.69 3.26 40.36
N ASP A 367 -17.59 3.05 41.08
CA ASP A 367 -16.45 3.97 41.09
C ASP A 367 -15.43 3.56 40.00
N PRO A 368 -15.24 4.39 38.94
CA PRO A 368 -14.29 4.10 37.88
C PRO A 368 -12.83 4.39 38.25
N LYS A 369 -12.56 5.00 39.41
CA LYS A 369 -11.20 5.39 39.81
C LYS A 369 -10.47 4.21 40.44
N LEU A 370 -9.23 4.02 40.01
CA LEU A 370 -8.28 3.09 40.59
C LEU A 370 -7.04 3.87 40.99
N ASP A 371 -6.64 3.81 42.25
CA ASP A 371 -5.52 4.57 42.81
C ASP A 371 -4.16 3.89 42.51
N VAL A 372 -3.93 3.60 41.22
CA VAL A 372 -2.68 3.04 40.69
C VAL A 372 -2.16 3.99 39.60
N ASP A 373 -0.86 4.32 39.65
CA ASP A 373 -0.24 5.20 38.66
C ASP A 373 0.13 4.45 37.38
N PHE A 374 -0.69 4.60 36.34
CA PHE A 374 -0.44 4.04 35.01
C PHE A 374 0.39 4.95 34.08
N ALA A 375 0.88 6.11 34.54
CA ALA A 375 1.68 7.02 33.72
C ALA A 375 2.95 6.35 33.11
N PRO A 376 3.69 5.48 33.83
CA PRO A 376 4.88 4.83 33.29
C PRO A 376 4.60 3.97 32.05
N LEU A 377 3.43 3.32 31.97
CA LEU A 377 3.05 2.48 30.83
C LEU A 377 2.66 3.32 29.58
N ARG A 378 2.07 4.50 29.78
CA ARG A 378 1.68 5.39 28.66
C ARG A 378 2.89 5.99 27.94
N GLU A 379 3.97 6.27 28.66
CA GLU A 379 5.19 6.84 28.07
C GLU A 379 5.99 5.81 27.24
N GLN A 380 5.94 4.53 27.62
CA GLN A 380 6.55 3.42 26.85
C GLN A 380 5.82 3.17 25.52
N ASP A 381 4.49 3.32 25.50
CA ASP A 381 3.70 3.23 24.26
C ASP A 381 3.97 4.41 23.32
N LEU A 382 4.13 5.62 23.85
CA LEU A 382 4.41 6.84 23.06
C LEU A 382 5.82 6.86 22.45
N THR A 383 6.83 6.42 23.18
CA THR A 383 8.20 6.26 22.65
C THR A 383 8.27 5.17 21.56
N THR A 384 7.38 4.18 21.62
CA THR A 384 7.20 3.15 20.57
C THR A 384 6.35 3.66 19.38
N ALA A 385 5.48 4.63 19.61
CA ALA A 385 4.65 5.30 18.59
C ALA A 385 5.36 6.42 17.81
N GLY A 386 6.46 6.98 18.33
CA GLY A 386 7.21 8.10 17.72
C GLY A 386 7.77 7.89 16.29
N PHE A 387 7.54 6.75 15.65
CA PHE A 387 7.86 6.51 14.24
C PHE A 387 6.68 6.72 13.27
N THR A 388 5.52 7.24 13.72
CA THR A 388 4.36 7.52 12.85
C THR A 388 4.24 8.97 12.37
N GLU A 389 5.06 9.92 12.82
CA GLU A 389 5.04 11.33 12.33
C GLU A 389 5.96 11.61 11.14
N ALA A 390 6.12 10.63 10.24
CA ALA A 390 6.70 10.88 8.92
C ALA A 390 5.88 10.16 7.84
N ALA A 391 4.78 10.79 7.42
CA ALA A 391 4.13 10.55 6.13
C ALA A 391 3.44 11.81 5.61
#